data_AF-A0A6I9ZGJ1-F1
#
_entry.id   AF-A0A6I9ZGJ1-F1
#
_cell.length_a   1.000
_cell.length_b   1.000
_cell.length_c   1.000
_cell.angle_alpha   90.00
_cell.angle_beta   90.00
_cell.angle_gamma   90.00
#
_symmetry.space_group_name_H-M   'P 1'
#
loop_
_entity.id
_entity.type
_entity.pdbx_description
1 polymer ?
#
loop_
_entity_poly.entity_id
_entity_poly.type
_entity_poly.pdbx_seq_one_letter_code
_entity_poly.pdbx_strand_id
1 'polypeptide(L)'
;MSKAHTYYVQFSAQIYQYFVGLYQRLQKFWNVTVRRFFVKKKEEDIPSVESIFHKEKFVVLGRVLKNQSLAIEKRAQAAYRIGLLAFTGGPAAGKYATEHIKEVASLLQNHQLAPKVKILLLQSIACWCYLNPTSQRKAKNFKFIPILVRIFDYRVDSVIKTEINKHLLVKFWACYVLSVMTCNNVSCIKELRDVGNLKYHLQILAAENWSGWPENFAEVLYFLIGFHRN
;
A
#
# COMPACT_ATOMS: atom_id res chain seq x y z
N MET A 1 57.53 25.68 25.95
CA MET A 1 56.24 25.34 25.32
C MET A 1 55.79 23.88 25.48
N SER A 2 56.62 22.92 25.95
CA SER A 2 56.22 21.50 26.01
C SER A 2 55.37 21.09 27.22
N LYS A 3 55.54 21.73 28.39
CA LYS A 3 54.79 21.35 29.61
C LYS A 3 53.28 21.64 29.52
N ALA A 4 52.88 22.76 28.92
CA ALA A 4 51.47 23.14 28.78
C ALA A 4 50.67 22.17 27.89
N HIS A 5 51.32 21.55 26.91
CA HIS A 5 50.68 20.60 26.00
C HIS A 5 50.39 19.26 26.69
N THR A 6 51.30 18.77 27.53
CA THR A 6 51.11 17.52 28.29
C THR A 6 49.99 17.64 29.33
N TYR A 7 49.88 18.79 30.01
CA TYR A 7 48.78 19.06 30.95
C TYR A 7 47.42 19.15 30.24
N TYR A 8 47.35 19.74 29.05
CA TYR A 8 46.12 19.83 28.26
C TYR A 8 45.63 18.44 27.78
N VAL A 9 46.55 17.57 27.37
CA VAL A 9 46.23 16.20 26.93
C VAL A 9 45.75 15.34 28.11
N GLN A 10 46.36 15.47 29.31
CA GLN A 10 45.86 14.76 30.51
C GLN A 10 44.50 15.28 30.98
N PHE A 11 44.28 16.59 30.93
CA PHE A 11 43.01 17.20 31.35
C PHE A 11 41.86 16.82 30.39
N SER A 12 42.13 16.83 29.08
CA SER A 12 41.14 16.38 28.08
C SER A 12 40.84 14.88 28.17
N ALA A 13 41.83 14.04 28.47
CA ALA A 13 41.62 12.61 28.72
C ALA A 13 40.75 12.36 29.97
N GLN A 14 40.97 13.12 31.05
CA GLN A 14 40.15 13.03 32.26
C GLN A 14 38.70 13.48 31.99
N ILE A 15 38.50 14.62 31.31
CA ILE A 15 37.17 15.08 30.92
C ILE A 15 36.46 14.03 30.07
N TYR A 16 37.16 13.45 29.09
CA TYR A 16 36.59 12.39 28.25
C TYR A 16 36.15 11.19 29.08
N GLN A 17 36.93 10.75 30.06
CA GLN A 17 36.54 9.66 30.95
C GLN A 17 35.32 9.99 31.80
N TYR A 18 35.19 11.23 32.30
CA TYR A 18 33.99 11.67 32.99
C TYR A 18 32.75 11.66 32.08
N PHE A 19 32.89 12.11 30.83
CA PHE A 19 31.80 12.07 29.84
C PHE A 19 31.38 10.65 29.50
N VAL A 20 32.33 9.73 29.31
CA VAL A 20 32.04 8.31 29.06
C VAL A 20 31.31 7.69 30.26
N GLY A 21 31.77 7.97 31.47
CA GLY A 21 31.11 7.51 32.69
C GLY A 21 29.68 8.06 32.84
N LEU A 22 29.47 9.34 32.54
CA LEU A 22 28.15 9.96 32.54
C LEU A 22 27.23 9.34 31.49
N TYR A 23 27.71 9.16 30.27
CA TYR A 23 26.98 8.54 29.18
C TYR A 23 26.53 7.12 29.53
N GLN A 24 27.42 6.30 30.09
CA GLN A 24 27.09 4.94 30.52
C GLN A 24 26.03 4.93 31.64
N ARG A 25 26.12 5.85 32.60
CA ARG A 25 25.12 5.98 33.68
C ARG A 25 23.75 6.41 33.13
N LEU A 26 23.73 7.38 32.22
CA LEU A 26 22.50 7.83 31.55
C LEU A 26 21.91 6.72 30.69
N GLN A 27 22.73 5.96 29.95
CA GLN A 27 22.29 4.83 29.15
C GLN A 27 21.72 3.70 30.02
N LYS A 28 22.33 3.43 31.18
CA LYS A 28 21.81 2.47 32.17
C LYS A 28 20.50 2.94 32.78
N PHE A 29 20.40 4.20 33.17
CA PHE A 29 19.16 4.80 33.68
C PHE A 29 18.04 4.77 32.63
N TRP A 30 18.37 5.10 31.37
CA TRP A 30 17.44 5.01 30.25
C TRP A 30 16.96 3.58 30.05
N ASN A 31 17.85 2.59 30.03
CA ASN A 31 17.48 1.19 29.79
C ASN A 31 16.71 0.52 30.94
N VAL A 32 17.03 0.86 32.19
CA VAL A 32 16.44 0.22 33.38
C VAL A 32 15.17 0.93 33.82
N THR A 33 15.19 2.26 33.86
CA THR A 33 14.11 3.06 34.44
C THR A 33 13.18 3.56 33.35
N VAL A 34 13.69 4.34 32.40
CA VAL A 34 12.85 5.05 31.41
C VAL A 34 12.23 4.08 30.41
N ARG A 35 13.02 3.17 29.85
CA ARG A 35 12.56 2.17 28.87
C ARG A 35 11.49 1.25 29.46
N ARG A 36 11.46 0.99 30.78
CA ARG A 36 10.35 0.24 31.40
C ARG A 36 9.02 0.97 31.38
N PHE A 37 9.02 2.31 31.39
CA PHE A 37 7.80 3.12 31.28
C PHE A 37 7.31 3.26 29.83
N PHE A 38 8.20 3.14 28.83
CA PHE A 38 7.86 3.26 27.40
C PHE A 38 7.72 1.93 26.66
N VAL A 39 8.33 0.86 27.17
CA VAL A 39 7.99 -0.50 26.76
C VAL A 39 6.65 -0.79 27.41
N LYS A 40 5.57 -0.53 26.66
CA LYS A 40 4.31 -1.25 26.87
C LYS A 40 4.72 -2.70 27.10
N LYS A 41 4.40 -3.24 28.28
CA LYS A 41 4.32 -4.70 28.47
C LYS A 41 3.73 -5.22 27.16
N LYS A 42 4.32 -6.26 26.57
CA LYS A 42 3.52 -7.12 25.72
C LYS A 42 2.36 -7.54 26.62
N GLU A 43 1.27 -6.79 26.58
CA GLU A 43 -0.04 -7.34 26.82
C GLU A 43 -0.02 -8.56 25.92
N GLU A 44 0.03 -9.73 26.56
CA GLU A 44 -0.53 -10.90 25.92
C GLU A 44 -1.85 -10.40 25.35
N ASP A 45 -1.93 -10.35 24.02
CA ASP A 45 -3.15 -10.04 23.29
C ASP A 45 -4.20 -11.03 23.83
N ILE A 46 -4.91 -10.65 24.88
CA ILE A 46 -6.22 -11.17 25.14
C ILE A 46 -6.94 -10.77 23.86
N PRO A 47 -7.29 -11.73 22.99
CA PRO A 47 -7.92 -11.39 21.74
C PRO A 47 -9.17 -10.64 22.13
N SER A 48 -9.19 -9.32 21.88
CA SER A 48 -10.42 -8.56 22.04
C SER A 48 -11.47 -9.33 21.26
N VAL A 49 -12.66 -9.48 21.82
CA VAL A 49 -13.75 -10.21 21.18
C VAL A 49 -14.00 -9.67 19.75
N GLU A 50 -13.63 -8.41 19.49
CA GLU A 50 -13.54 -7.79 18.16
C GLU A 50 -12.49 -8.40 17.20
N SER A 51 -11.30 -8.79 17.69
CA SER A 51 -10.24 -9.39 16.87
C SER A 51 -10.62 -10.75 16.27
N ILE A 52 -11.50 -11.50 16.95
CA ILE A 52 -12.03 -12.79 16.47
C ILE A 52 -13.17 -12.55 15.47
N PHE A 53 -14.04 -11.57 15.74
CA PHE A 53 -15.25 -11.33 14.94
C PHE A 53 -14.98 -10.97 13.48
N HIS A 54 -13.92 -10.21 13.20
CA HIS A 54 -13.56 -9.90 11.81
C HIS A 54 -12.84 -11.05 11.10
N LYS A 55 -12.07 -11.86 11.83
CA LYS A 55 -11.26 -12.94 11.26
C LYS A 55 -12.13 -13.99 10.57
N GLU A 56 -13.23 -14.40 11.18
CA GLU A 56 -14.15 -15.38 10.59
C GLU A 56 -14.78 -14.87 9.28
N LYS A 57 -15.13 -13.58 9.22
CA LYS A 57 -15.66 -12.95 8.00
C LYS A 57 -14.66 -13.01 6.86
N PHE A 58 -13.37 -12.74 7.14
CA PHE A 58 -12.31 -12.88 6.15
C PHE A 58 -12.18 -14.34 5.66
N VAL A 59 -12.25 -15.32 6.56
CA VAL A 59 -12.17 -16.74 6.20
C VAL A 59 -13.34 -17.14 5.29
N VAL A 60 -14.58 -16.78 5.64
CA VAL A 60 -15.77 -17.11 4.84
C VAL A 60 -15.69 -16.47 3.45
N LEU A 61 -15.41 -15.16 3.38
CA LEU A 61 -15.26 -14.46 2.10
C LEU A 61 -14.07 -15.01 1.30
N GLY A 62 -12.99 -15.37 1.98
CA GLY A 62 -11.80 -15.97 1.40
C GLY A 62 -12.07 -17.32 0.75
N ARG A 63 -12.92 -18.15 1.36
CA ARG A 63 -13.39 -19.42 0.76
C ARG A 63 -14.20 -19.14 -0.50
N VAL A 64 -15.12 -18.17 -0.47
CA VAL A 64 -15.90 -17.76 -1.64
C VAL A 64 -14.99 -17.27 -2.77
N LEU A 65 -14.02 -16.41 -2.48
CA LEU A 65 -13.08 -15.87 -3.46
C LEU A 65 -12.25 -16.96 -4.15
N LYS A 66 -11.80 -17.96 -3.39
CA LYS A 66 -10.96 -19.07 -3.87
C LYS A 66 -11.75 -20.20 -4.53
N ASN A 67 -13.08 -20.23 -4.39
CA ASN A 67 -13.89 -21.30 -4.92
C ASN A 67 -14.08 -21.16 -6.43
N GLN A 68 -13.40 -22.01 -7.21
CA GLN A 68 -13.42 -22.00 -8.67
C GLN A 68 -14.75 -22.48 -9.27
N SER A 69 -15.62 -23.16 -8.51
CA SER A 69 -16.95 -23.56 -8.99
C SER A 69 -17.98 -22.42 -8.96
N LEU A 70 -17.65 -21.29 -8.34
CA LEU A 70 -18.52 -20.12 -8.29
C LEU A 70 -18.29 -19.19 -9.48
N ALA A 71 -19.37 -18.56 -9.94
CA ALA A 71 -19.33 -17.49 -10.92
C ALA A 71 -18.35 -16.38 -10.51
N ILE A 72 -17.62 -15.84 -11.49
CA ILE A 72 -16.53 -14.89 -11.25
C ILE A 72 -17.02 -13.60 -10.58
N GLU A 73 -18.26 -13.19 -10.85
CA GLU A 73 -18.93 -12.05 -10.22
C GLU A 73 -19.06 -12.25 -8.71
N LYS A 74 -19.44 -13.46 -8.26
CA LYS A 74 -19.55 -13.77 -6.82
C LYS A 74 -18.19 -13.74 -6.15
N ARG A 75 -17.15 -14.24 -6.83
CA ARG A 75 -15.77 -14.22 -6.35
C ARG A 75 -15.25 -12.78 -6.23
N ALA A 76 -15.46 -11.95 -7.25
CA ALA A 76 -15.07 -10.54 -7.23
C ALA A 76 -15.83 -9.72 -6.19
N GLN A 77 -17.12 -10.02 -5.97
CA GLN A 77 -17.90 -9.41 -4.89
C GLN A 77 -17.33 -9.76 -3.51
N ALA A 78 -16.85 -11.00 -3.32
CA ALA A 78 -16.18 -11.40 -2.10
C ALA A 78 -14.85 -10.67 -1.90
N ALA A 79 -14.05 -10.52 -2.96
CA ALA A 79 -12.83 -9.69 -2.94
C ALA A 79 -13.13 -8.25 -2.52
N TYR A 80 -14.12 -7.60 -3.15
CA TYR A 80 -14.54 -6.25 -2.78
C TYR A 80 -14.89 -6.13 -1.30
N ARG A 81 -15.68 -7.08 -0.75
CA ARG A 81 -16.03 -7.10 0.68
C ARG A 81 -14.81 -7.30 1.58
N ILE A 82 -13.83 -8.12 1.18
CA ILE A 82 -12.55 -8.27 1.91
C ILE A 82 -11.81 -6.94 1.95
N GLY A 83 -11.68 -6.24 0.82
CA GLY A 83 -11.05 -4.93 0.76
C GLY A 83 -11.76 -3.91 1.65
N LEU A 84 -13.09 -3.86 1.60
CA LEU A 84 -13.89 -2.95 2.41
C LEU A 84 -13.73 -3.23 3.92
N LEU A 85 -13.78 -4.50 4.34
CA LEU A 85 -13.52 -4.87 5.74
C LEU A 85 -12.12 -4.48 6.20
N ALA A 86 -11.12 -4.58 5.31
CA ALA A 86 -9.77 -4.13 5.61
C ALA A 86 -9.68 -2.62 5.78
N PHE A 87 -10.39 -1.86 4.94
CA PHE A 87 -10.47 -0.41 5.04
C PHE A 87 -11.12 0.04 6.34
N THR A 88 -12.32 -0.50 6.66
CA THR A 88 -13.07 -0.09 7.86
C THR A 88 -12.46 -0.62 9.15
N GLY A 89 -11.82 -1.78 9.11
CA GLY A 89 -11.16 -2.40 10.28
C GLY A 89 -9.69 -1.98 10.46
N GLY A 90 -9.19 -1.07 9.63
CA GLY A 90 -7.84 -0.51 9.73
C GLY A 90 -6.69 -1.53 9.55
N PRO A 91 -5.47 -1.17 9.99
CA PRO A 91 -4.27 -1.99 9.77
C PRO A 91 -4.36 -3.43 10.29
N ALA A 92 -5.06 -3.66 11.41
CA ALA A 92 -5.25 -5.00 11.99
C ALA A 92 -6.08 -5.90 11.06
N ALA A 93 -7.20 -5.39 10.51
CA ALA A 93 -8.01 -6.10 9.53
C ALA A 93 -7.27 -6.33 8.20
N GLY A 94 -6.45 -5.35 7.78
CA GLY A 94 -5.59 -5.46 6.60
C GLY A 94 -4.64 -6.67 6.62
N LYS A 95 -4.20 -7.09 7.82
CA LYS A 95 -3.38 -8.30 7.99
C LYS A 95 -4.14 -9.56 7.55
N TYR A 96 -5.40 -9.72 7.98
CA TYR A 96 -6.24 -10.86 7.59
C TYR A 96 -6.60 -10.83 6.10
N ALA A 97 -6.88 -9.65 5.55
CA ALA A 97 -7.16 -9.50 4.12
C ALA A 97 -5.99 -9.96 3.23
N THR A 98 -4.75 -9.77 3.69
CA THR A 98 -3.53 -10.12 2.93
C THR A 98 -3.50 -11.59 2.48
N GLU A 99 -4.02 -12.51 3.29
CA GLU A 99 -4.05 -13.95 2.99
C GLU A 99 -4.94 -14.31 1.78
N HIS A 100 -5.88 -13.42 1.47
CA HIS A 100 -6.90 -13.61 0.44
C HIS A 100 -6.68 -12.71 -0.76
N ILE A 101 -6.20 -11.47 -0.57
CA ILE A 101 -5.97 -10.49 -1.64
C ILE A 101 -4.97 -11.00 -2.70
N LYS A 102 -4.05 -11.91 -2.37
CA LYS A 102 -3.19 -12.53 -3.38
C LYS A 102 -3.96 -13.20 -4.52
N GLU A 103 -5.17 -13.70 -4.26
CA GLU A 103 -6.07 -14.27 -5.27
C GLU A 103 -6.66 -13.18 -6.20
N VAL A 104 -6.74 -11.94 -5.73
CA VAL A 104 -7.16 -10.82 -6.59
C VAL A 104 -6.13 -10.55 -7.69
N ALA A 105 -4.83 -10.75 -7.40
CA ALA A 105 -3.78 -10.62 -8.39
C ALA A 105 -3.92 -11.66 -9.51
N SER A 106 -4.20 -12.93 -9.18
CA SER A 106 -4.41 -13.98 -10.19
C SER A 106 -5.66 -13.70 -11.03
N LEU A 107 -6.76 -13.24 -10.42
CA LEU A 107 -7.97 -12.88 -11.14
C LEU A 107 -7.77 -11.72 -12.11
N LEU A 108 -7.09 -10.64 -11.68
CA LEU A 108 -6.86 -9.46 -12.53
C LEU A 108 -5.93 -9.72 -13.72
N GLN A 109 -5.13 -10.78 -13.70
CA GLN A 109 -4.33 -11.17 -14.86
C GLN A 109 -5.19 -11.71 -16.01
N ASN A 110 -6.43 -12.13 -15.75
CA ASN A 110 -7.36 -12.53 -16.81
C ASN A 110 -7.90 -11.30 -17.56
N HIS A 111 -7.48 -11.15 -18.81
CA HIS A 111 -7.87 -10.05 -19.68
C HIS A 111 -9.34 -10.06 -20.07
N GLN A 112 -9.98 -11.23 -20.11
CA GLN A 112 -11.34 -11.42 -20.60
C GLN A 112 -12.44 -11.08 -19.57
N LEU A 113 -12.05 -10.63 -18.37
CA LEU A 113 -13.03 -10.25 -17.35
C LEU A 113 -13.87 -9.05 -17.80
N ALA A 114 -15.19 -9.15 -17.55
CA ALA A 114 -16.10 -8.05 -17.76
C ALA A 114 -15.67 -6.81 -16.94
N PRO A 115 -15.83 -5.57 -17.46
CA PRO A 115 -15.41 -4.34 -16.79
C PRO A 115 -15.90 -4.22 -15.33
N LYS A 116 -17.16 -4.59 -15.08
CA LYS A 116 -17.76 -4.56 -13.72
C LYS A 116 -17.01 -5.47 -12.74
N VAL A 117 -16.57 -6.65 -13.19
CA VAL A 117 -15.81 -7.60 -12.38
C VAL A 117 -14.41 -7.03 -12.09
N LYS A 118 -13.73 -6.47 -13.10
CA LYS A 118 -12.44 -5.80 -12.91
C LYS A 118 -12.54 -4.66 -11.90
N ILE A 119 -13.58 -3.84 -11.98
CA ILE A 119 -13.81 -2.72 -11.04
C ILE A 119 -13.93 -3.22 -9.59
N LEU A 120 -14.70 -4.27 -9.32
CA LEU A 120 -14.81 -4.84 -7.97
C LEU A 120 -13.45 -5.32 -7.43
N LEU A 121 -12.64 -5.95 -8.28
CA LEU A 121 -11.30 -6.40 -7.92
C LEU A 121 -10.38 -5.19 -7.65
N LEU A 122 -10.42 -4.15 -8.48
CA LEU A 122 -9.64 -2.92 -8.29
C LEU A 122 -10.04 -2.20 -7.00
N GLN A 123 -11.34 -2.04 -6.75
CA GLN A 123 -11.86 -1.47 -5.50
C GLN A 123 -11.38 -2.24 -4.27
N SER A 124 -11.31 -3.57 -4.34
CA SER A 124 -10.78 -4.38 -3.23
C SER A 124 -9.33 -4.01 -2.87
N ILE A 125 -8.49 -3.78 -3.88
CA ILE A 125 -7.08 -3.43 -3.71
C ILE A 125 -6.97 -2.00 -3.18
N ALA A 126 -7.73 -1.07 -3.75
CA ALA A 126 -7.75 0.32 -3.31
C ALA A 126 -8.11 0.41 -1.82
N CYS A 127 -9.22 -0.21 -1.40
CA CYS A 127 -9.64 -0.25 0.00
C CYS A 127 -8.58 -0.89 0.90
N TRP A 128 -7.99 -2.02 0.50
CA TRP A 128 -6.97 -2.70 1.29
C TRP A 128 -5.68 -1.89 1.46
N CYS A 129 -5.30 -1.10 0.45
CA CYS A 129 -4.08 -0.29 0.45
C CYS A 129 -4.28 1.12 1.02
N TYR A 130 -5.52 1.59 1.15
CA TYR A 130 -5.82 2.97 1.55
C TYR A 130 -5.26 3.28 2.94
N LEU A 131 -4.38 4.30 3.01
CA LEU A 131 -3.67 4.73 4.22
C LEU A 131 -3.00 3.58 5.00
N ASN A 132 -2.59 2.50 4.31
CA ASN A 132 -2.00 1.32 4.94
C ASN A 132 -0.66 0.95 4.29
N PRO A 133 0.48 1.49 4.78
CA PRO A 133 1.81 1.24 4.21
C PRO A 133 2.21 -0.24 4.18
N THR A 134 1.72 -1.04 5.13
CA THR A 134 2.01 -2.48 5.16
C THR A 134 1.32 -3.19 4.00
N SER A 135 0.03 -2.90 3.78
CA SER A 135 -0.70 -3.42 2.62
C SER A 135 -0.11 -2.94 1.30
N GLN A 136 0.24 -1.65 1.17
CA GLN A 136 0.86 -1.12 -0.05
C GLN A 136 2.17 -1.85 -0.41
N ARG A 137 3.05 -2.10 0.59
CA ARG A 137 4.27 -2.90 0.39
C ARG A 137 3.97 -4.33 -0.03
N LYS A 138 2.97 -4.97 0.58
CA LYS A 138 2.53 -6.32 0.20
C LYS A 138 1.94 -6.34 -1.21
N ALA A 139 1.20 -5.31 -1.60
CA ALA A 139 0.62 -5.18 -2.92
C ALA A 139 1.70 -5.14 -4.01
N LYS A 140 2.77 -4.39 -3.78
CA LYS A 140 3.98 -4.42 -4.62
C LYS A 140 4.57 -5.83 -4.70
N ASN A 141 4.72 -6.53 -3.58
CA ASN A 141 5.25 -7.90 -3.58
C ASN A 141 4.35 -8.90 -4.33
N PHE A 142 3.04 -8.67 -4.35
CA PHE A 142 2.07 -9.44 -5.15
C PHE A 142 2.00 -9.00 -6.62
N LYS A 143 2.93 -8.14 -7.06
CA LYS A 143 3.06 -7.71 -8.46
C LYS A 143 1.85 -6.95 -8.99
N PHE A 144 1.13 -6.21 -8.13
CA PHE A 144 0.01 -5.40 -8.59
C PHE A 144 0.43 -4.25 -9.52
N ILE A 145 1.61 -3.65 -9.34
CA ILE A 145 2.07 -2.55 -10.22
C ILE A 145 2.07 -2.98 -11.71
N PRO A 146 2.79 -4.03 -12.13
CA PRO A 146 2.78 -4.43 -13.54
C PRO A 146 1.41 -4.91 -14.01
N ILE A 147 0.60 -5.55 -13.15
CA ILE A 147 -0.77 -5.97 -13.49
C ILE A 147 -1.64 -4.75 -13.82
N LEU A 148 -1.59 -3.71 -12.98
CA LEU A 148 -2.40 -2.51 -13.11
C LEU A 148 -1.95 -1.66 -14.30
N VAL A 149 -0.65 -1.53 -14.55
CA VAL A 149 -0.17 -0.77 -15.72
C VAL A 149 -0.58 -1.45 -17.03
N ARG A 150 -0.62 -2.80 -17.09
CA ARG A 150 -1.09 -3.54 -18.26
C ARG A 150 -2.55 -3.25 -18.62
N ILE A 151 -3.36 -2.74 -17.69
CA ILE A 151 -4.74 -2.31 -17.96
C ILE A 151 -4.77 -1.11 -18.90
N PHE A 152 -3.75 -0.25 -18.87
CA PHE A 152 -3.68 0.93 -19.73
C PHE A 152 -3.41 0.58 -21.20
N ASP A 153 -2.65 -0.50 -21.43
CA ASP A 153 -2.34 -1.01 -22.77
C ASP A 153 -3.58 -1.55 -23.51
N TYR A 154 -4.64 -1.93 -22.77
CA TYR A 154 -5.86 -2.46 -23.39
C TYR A 154 -6.58 -1.37 -24.21
N ARG A 155 -6.74 -1.64 -25.50
CA ARG A 155 -7.53 -0.83 -26.43
C ARG A 155 -8.90 -1.46 -26.63
N VAL A 156 -9.91 -0.61 -26.73
CA VAL A 156 -11.30 -1.04 -26.92
C VAL A 156 -11.62 -0.84 -28.39
N ASP A 157 -11.76 -1.95 -29.13
CA ASP A 157 -12.18 -1.93 -30.53
C ASP A 157 -13.71 -1.94 -30.60
N SER A 158 -14.35 -0.92 -30.01
CA SER A 158 -15.80 -0.74 -30.04
C SER A 158 -16.15 0.67 -30.45
N VAL A 159 -17.15 0.80 -31.32
CA VAL A 159 -17.76 2.09 -31.68
C VAL A 159 -18.88 2.50 -30.70
N ILE A 160 -19.28 1.58 -29.81
CA ILE A 160 -20.38 1.81 -28.87
C ILE A 160 -19.86 2.61 -27.68
N LYS A 161 -20.27 3.87 -27.57
CA LYS A 161 -19.85 4.81 -26.50
C LYS A 161 -20.00 4.24 -25.09
N THR A 162 -21.07 3.50 -24.81
CA THR A 162 -21.29 2.91 -23.49
C THR A 162 -20.26 1.83 -23.14
N GLU A 163 -19.81 1.03 -24.12
CA GLU A 163 -18.74 0.05 -23.91
C GLU A 163 -17.39 0.74 -23.72
N ILE A 164 -17.08 1.75 -24.54
CA ILE A 164 -15.87 2.58 -24.37
C ILE A 164 -15.82 3.14 -22.94
N ASN A 165 -16.91 3.74 -22.45
CA ASN A 165 -16.99 4.32 -21.12
C ASN A 165 -16.80 3.29 -20.00
N LYS A 166 -17.34 2.06 -20.15
CA LYS A 166 -17.14 0.98 -19.16
C LYS A 166 -15.67 0.61 -19.03
N HIS A 167 -14.97 0.50 -20.15
CA HIS A 167 -13.53 0.19 -20.15
C HIS A 167 -12.67 1.36 -19.66
N LEU A 168 -13.05 2.59 -20.01
CA LEU A 168 -12.40 3.79 -19.50
C LEU A 168 -12.51 3.86 -17.96
N LEU A 169 -13.67 3.53 -17.40
CA LEU A 169 -13.86 3.46 -15.95
C LEU A 169 -12.93 2.43 -15.28
N VAL A 170 -12.58 1.32 -15.94
CA VAL A 170 -11.56 0.38 -15.43
C VAL A 170 -10.19 1.06 -15.34
N LYS A 171 -9.81 1.86 -16.34
CA LYS A 171 -8.55 2.62 -16.33
C LYS A 171 -8.55 3.68 -15.23
N PHE A 172 -9.68 4.35 -14.99
CA PHE A 172 -9.82 5.32 -13.89
C PHE A 172 -9.59 4.67 -12.52
N TRP A 173 -10.22 3.51 -12.29
CA TRP A 173 -9.97 2.74 -11.07
C TRP A 173 -8.53 2.27 -10.95
N ALA A 174 -7.87 1.88 -12.05
CA ALA A 174 -6.47 1.50 -12.03
C ALA A 174 -5.56 2.68 -11.66
N CYS A 175 -5.79 3.88 -12.19
CA CYS A 175 -5.09 5.11 -11.78
C CYS A 175 -5.30 5.42 -10.28
N TYR A 176 -6.54 5.26 -9.79
CA TYR A 176 -6.84 5.44 -8.37
C TYR A 176 -6.09 4.45 -7.48
N VAL A 177 -6.11 3.16 -7.83
CA VAL A 177 -5.38 2.11 -7.08
C VAL A 177 -3.88 2.41 -7.04
N LEU A 178 -3.28 2.76 -8.17
CA LEU A 178 -1.87 3.11 -8.25
C LEU A 178 -1.56 4.36 -7.40
N SER A 179 -2.41 5.39 -7.42
CA SER A 179 -2.28 6.57 -6.56
C SER A 179 -2.26 6.16 -5.08
N VAL A 180 -3.25 5.37 -4.65
CA VAL A 180 -3.33 4.85 -3.28
C VAL A 180 -2.08 4.04 -2.90
N MET A 181 -1.54 3.23 -3.83
CA MET A 181 -0.32 2.45 -3.59
C MET A 181 0.94 3.29 -3.46
N THR A 182 0.97 4.49 -4.06
CA THR A 182 2.11 5.42 -4.00
C THR A 182 2.11 6.34 -2.78
N CYS A 183 0.96 6.57 -2.15
CA CYS A 183 0.85 7.44 -0.98
C CYS A 183 1.81 7.00 0.14
N ASN A 184 2.80 7.84 0.45
CA ASN A 184 3.88 7.59 1.42
C ASN A 184 4.71 6.32 1.13
N ASN A 185 4.80 5.89 -0.12
CA ASN A 185 5.52 4.69 -0.53
C ASN A 185 6.47 4.96 -1.70
N VAL A 186 7.67 5.46 -1.36
CA VAL A 186 8.74 5.77 -2.31
C VAL A 186 9.14 4.55 -3.15
N SER A 187 9.02 3.33 -2.62
CA SER A 187 9.35 2.11 -3.34
C SER A 187 8.38 1.84 -4.50
N CYS A 188 7.08 2.11 -4.33
CA CYS A 188 6.09 2.05 -5.40
C CYS A 188 6.31 3.16 -6.43
N ILE A 189 6.62 4.38 -5.96
CA ILE A 189 6.89 5.54 -6.83
C ILE A 189 8.05 5.26 -7.78
N LYS A 190 9.18 4.72 -7.26
CA LYS A 190 10.34 4.36 -8.06
C LYS A 190 9.99 3.32 -9.13
N GLU A 191 9.33 2.24 -8.73
CA GLU A 191 8.95 1.17 -9.67
C GLU A 191 8.03 1.67 -10.77
N LEU A 192 7.07 2.56 -10.47
CA LEU A 192 6.20 3.15 -11.48
C LEU A 192 6.96 4.10 -12.43
N ARG A 193 7.93 4.85 -11.92
CA ARG A 193 8.78 5.72 -12.73
C ARG A 193 9.58 4.95 -13.77
N ASP A 194 10.00 3.72 -13.43
CA ASP A 194 10.78 2.86 -14.30
C ASP A 194 9.93 2.20 -15.41
N VAL A 195 8.60 2.38 -15.41
CA VAL A 195 7.71 1.86 -16.45
C VAL A 195 7.65 2.81 -17.65
N GLY A 196 8.32 2.44 -18.74
CA GLY A 196 8.59 3.33 -19.87
C GLY A 196 7.36 3.94 -20.56
N ASN A 197 6.26 3.18 -20.73
CA ASN A 197 5.06 3.68 -21.41
C ASN A 197 4.07 4.40 -20.48
N LEU A 198 4.30 4.39 -19.16
CA LEU A 198 3.34 4.90 -18.19
C LEU A 198 3.12 6.41 -18.33
N LYS A 199 4.19 7.19 -18.57
CA LYS A 199 4.08 8.64 -18.74
C LYS A 199 3.08 9.01 -19.84
N TYR A 200 3.18 8.36 -21.00
CA TYR A 200 2.29 8.58 -22.13
C TYR A 200 0.85 8.16 -21.85
N HIS A 201 0.67 6.98 -21.23
CA HIS A 201 -0.67 6.51 -20.84
C HIS A 201 -1.40 7.48 -19.91
N LEU A 202 -0.69 8.02 -18.92
CA LEU A 202 -1.26 8.97 -17.97
C LEU A 202 -1.60 10.31 -18.64
N GLN A 203 -0.81 10.77 -19.61
CA GLN A 203 -1.12 11.98 -20.37
C GLN A 203 -2.40 11.83 -21.20
N ILE A 204 -2.58 10.68 -21.88
CA ILE A 204 -3.83 10.41 -22.61
C ILE A 204 -5.01 10.36 -21.63
N LEU A 205 -4.88 9.59 -20.55
CA LEU A 205 -5.97 9.43 -19.58
C LEU A 205 -6.31 10.72 -18.84
N ALA A 206 -5.34 11.62 -18.68
CA ALA A 206 -5.59 12.94 -18.09
C ALA A 206 -6.47 13.82 -18.98
N ALA A 207 -6.48 13.61 -20.30
CA ALA A 207 -7.33 14.35 -21.24
C ALA A 207 -8.76 13.80 -21.34
N GLU A 208 -9.04 12.63 -20.74
CA GLU A 208 -10.36 12.01 -20.76
C GLU A 208 -11.35 12.70 -19.81
N ASN A 209 -12.64 12.41 -19.97
CA ASN A 209 -13.66 13.00 -19.09
C ASN A 209 -13.78 12.24 -17.76
N TRP A 210 -13.35 12.87 -16.67
CA TRP A 210 -13.40 12.34 -15.29
C TRP A 210 -14.67 12.73 -14.52
N SER A 211 -15.69 13.28 -15.19
CA SER A 211 -16.96 13.66 -14.55
C SER A 211 -17.51 12.53 -13.66
N GLY A 212 -17.71 12.83 -12.38
CA GLY A 212 -18.16 11.86 -11.37
C GLY A 212 -17.06 11.34 -10.44
N TRP A 213 -15.80 11.70 -10.69
CA TRP A 213 -14.69 11.54 -9.74
C TRP A 213 -14.34 12.88 -9.09
N PRO A 214 -13.86 12.89 -7.84
CA PRO A 214 -13.46 14.13 -7.17
C PRO A 214 -12.22 14.76 -7.81
N GLU A 215 -11.35 13.95 -8.41
CA GLU A 215 -10.07 14.35 -9.00
C GLU A 215 -9.77 13.53 -10.24
N ASN A 216 -8.94 14.08 -11.14
CA ASN A 216 -8.36 13.35 -12.25
C ASN A 216 -7.18 12.49 -11.74
N PHE A 217 -7.43 11.23 -11.40
CA PHE A 217 -6.40 10.39 -10.80
C PHE A 217 -5.27 10.00 -11.76
N ALA A 218 -5.41 10.18 -13.08
CA ALA A 218 -4.28 10.04 -14.00
C ALA A 218 -3.30 11.20 -13.82
N GLU A 219 -3.81 12.43 -13.69
CA GLU A 219 -3.01 13.62 -13.41
C GLU A 219 -2.38 13.56 -12.02
N VAL A 220 -3.17 13.22 -10.98
CA VAL A 220 -2.64 13.03 -9.61
C VAL A 220 -1.48 12.03 -9.61
N LEU A 221 -1.64 10.89 -10.26
CA LEU A 221 -0.59 9.87 -10.35
C LEU A 221 0.64 10.37 -11.12
N TYR A 222 0.43 11.12 -12.20
CA TYR A 222 1.51 11.75 -12.98
C TYR A 222 2.37 12.67 -12.10
N PHE A 223 1.73 13.48 -11.25
CA PHE A 223 2.42 14.35 -10.29
C PHE A 223 3.09 13.56 -9.17
N LEU A 224 2.43 12.57 -8.57
CA LEU A 224 2.96 11.75 -7.48
C LEU A 224 4.22 10.97 -7.89
N ILE A 225 4.27 10.47 -9.13
CA ILE A 225 5.45 9.76 -9.65
C ILE A 225 6.59 10.73 -10.00
N GLY A 226 6.26 12.01 -10.23
CA GLY A 226 7.22 13.07 -10.55
C GLY A 226 7.46 13.28 -12.05
N PHE A 227 6.56 12.83 -12.92
CA PHE A 227 6.73 12.98 -14.38
C PHE A 227 6.64 14.44 -14.86
N HIS A 228 6.15 15.36 -14.03
CA HIS A 228 6.13 16.79 -14.31
C HIS A 228 7.51 17.47 -14.26
N ARG A 229 8.51 16.83 -13.63
CA ARG A 229 9.85 17.42 -13.42
C ARG A 229 10.85 17.13 -14.53
N ASN A 230 10.50 16.23 -15.46
CA ASN A 230 11.36 15.73 -16.52
C ASN A 230 10.64 15.71 -17.87
#